data_AF-A0A3P7LRE1-F1
#
_entry.id   AF-A0A3P7LRE1-F1
#
_cell.length_a   1.000
_cell.length_b   1.000
_cell.length_c   1.000
_cell.angle_alpha   90.00
_cell.angle_beta   90.00
_cell.angle_gamma   90.00
#
_symmetry.space_group_name_H-M   'P 1'
#
loop_
_entity.id
_entity.type
_entity.pdbx_description
1 polymer ?
#
loop_
_entity_poly.entity_id
_entity_poly.type
_entity_poly.pdbx_seq_one_letter_code
_entity_poly.pdbx_strand_id
1 'polypeptide(L)'
;MRARYASCIIHLYTGKGNIFVVGGRTAQQWGLKTVTEFKVKERQWRKRAPLTVRRESHAAAVIKLGGQKTLLGVFGGEFEEEDNWTKLCSCEVYDVTRDR
;
A
#
# COMPACT_ATOMS: atom_id res chain seq x y z
N MET A 1 -7.14 -12.92 9.65
CA MET A 1 -6.18 -12.37 8.67
C MET A 1 -6.27 -13.24 7.43
N ARG A 2 -6.48 -12.68 6.24
CA ARG A 2 -6.49 -13.45 4.97
C ARG A 2 -5.10 -13.38 4.33
N ALA A 3 -4.63 -14.48 3.77
CA ALA A 3 -3.37 -14.51 3.04
C ALA A 3 -3.41 -13.52 1.86
N ARG A 4 -2.31 -12.81 1.64
CA ARG A 4 -2.15 -11.85 0.54
C ARG A 4 -0.95 -12.24 -0.30
N TYR A 5 -1.13 -12.21 -1.61
CA TYR A 5 -0.07 -12.43 -2.60
C TYR A 5 0.21 -11.14 -3.36
N ALA A 6 1.41 -10.99 -3.90
CA ALA A 6 1.83 -9.83 -4.71
C ALA A 6 1.59 -8.44 -4.06
N SER A 7 1.51 -8.38 -2.73
CA SER A 7 1.48 -7.12 -1.99
C SER A 7 2.88 -6.53 -1.89
N CYS A 8 3.02 -5.23 -2.09
CA CYS A 8 4.28 -4.55 -1.81
C CYS A 8 4.38 -4.28 -0.30
N ILE A 9 5.51 -4.66 0.30
CA ILE A 9 5.82 -4.42 1.71
C ILE A 9 6.89 -3.34 1.78
N ILE A 10 6.60 -2.26 2.48
CA ILE A 10 7.50 -1.12 2.60
C ILE A 10 7.77 -0.83 4.06
N HIS A 11 9.05 -0.78 4.39
CA HIS A 11 9.49 -0.44 5.72
C HIS A 11 9.82 1.06 5.83
N LEU A 12 9.18 1.71 6.80
CA LEU A 12 9.26 3.14 7.06
C LEU A 12 9.91 3.40 8.42
N TYR A 13 11.16 3.87 8.40
CA TYR A 13 11.85 4.33 9.61
C TYR A 13 11.53 5.80 9.89
N THR A 14 10.43 6.03 10.61
CA THR A 14 9.99 7.33 11.13
C THR A 14 10.09 7.35 12.67
N GLY A 15 11.28 7.18 13.26
CA GLY A 15 11.53 7.24 14.73
C GLY A 15 10.84 6.16 15.59
N LYS A 16 9.80 5.48 15.08
CA LYS A 16 9.06 4.39 15.72
C LYS A 16 9.03 3.10 14.90
N GLY A 17 9.36 3.16 13.61
CA GLY A 17 9.40 2.00 12.71
C GLY A 17 7.99 1.49 12.39
N ASN A 18 7.53 1.71 11.16
CA ASN A 18 6.22 1.27 10.69
C ASN A 18 6.42 0.47 9.39
N ILE A 19 5.65 -0.60 9.20
CA ILE A 19 5.64 -1.36 7.95
C ILE A 19 4.29 -1.14 7.27
N PHE A 20 4.29 -0.76 6.00
CA PHE A 20 3.09 -0.61 5.20
C PHE A 20 2.97 -1.78 4.24
N VAL A 21 1.81 -2.40 4.23
CA VAL A 21 1.42 -3.43 3.26
C VAL A 21 0.34 -2.83 2.38
N VAL A 22 0.64 -2.71 1.10
CA VAL A 22 -0.19 -2.01 0.12
C VAL A 22 -0.66 -2.99 -0.94
N GLY A 23 -1.95 -2.92 -1.28
CA GLY A 23 -2.57 -3.69 -2.35
C GLY A 23 -2.37 -5.20 -2.22
N GLY A 24 -2.00 -5.82 -3.34
CA GLY A 24 -1.87 -7.27 -3.50
C GLY A 24 -3.19 -7.91 -3.92
N ARG A 25 -3.33 -9.22 -3.69
CA ARG A 25 -4.52 -10.00 -4.04
C ARG A 25 -4.88 -11.03 -2.98
N THR A 26 -6.13 -11.51 -3.06
CA THR A 26 -6.60 -12.70 -2.34
C THR A 26 -6.93 -13.81 -3.34
N ALA A 27 -7.31 -14.99 -2.86
CA ALA A 27 -7.78 -16.08 -3.72
C ALA A 27 -9.06 -15.73 -4.51
N GLN A 28 -9.80 -14.69 -4.10
CA GLN A 28 -11.06 -14.28 -4.73
C GLN A 28 -10.97 -12.95 -5.49
N GLN A 29 -9.86 -12.20 -5.35
CA GLN A 29 -9.77 -10.85 -5.91
C GLN A 29 -8.33 -10.50 -6.27
N TRP A 30 -8.12 -10.23 -7.55
CA TRP A 30 -6.88 -9.75 -8.16
C TRP A 30 -6.86 -8.22 -8.13
N GLY A 31 -5.88 -7.67 -7.43
CA GLY A 31 -5.79 -6.27 -7.03
C GLY A 31 -6.69 -5.88 -5.85
N LEU A 32 -6.08 -5.33 -4.80
CA LEU A 32 -6.74 -4.80 -3.61
C LEU A 32 -6.49 -3.30 -3.47
N LYS A 33 -7.45 -2.60 -2.85
CA LYS A 33 -7.28 -1.20 -2.43
C LYS A 33 -6.68 -1.08 -1.02
N THR A 34 -6.42 -2.19 -0.34
CA THR A 34 -6.13 -2.16 1.10
C THR A 34 -4.75 -1.59 1.38
N VAL A 35 -4.68 -0.67 2.35
CA VAL A 35 -3.44 -0.23 2.98
C VAL A 35 -3.50 -0.59 4.45
N THR A 36 -2.54 -1.37 4.93
CA THR A 36 -2.43 -1.73 6.35
C THR A 36 -1.05 -1.37 6.89
N GLU A 37 -1.03 -0.70 8.02
CA GLU A 37 0.17 -0.32 8.76
C GLU A 37 0.38 -1.29 9.92
N PHE A 38 1.58 -1.86 10.02
CA PHE A 38 2.04 -2.55 11.20
C PHE A 38 2.95 -1.62 11.98
N LYS A 39 2.53 -1.24 13.19
CA LYS A 39 3.32 -0.43 14.09
C LYS A 39 4.27 -1.34 14.86
N VAL A 40 5.56 -1.30 14.53
CA VAL A 40 6.55 -2.27 15.04
C VAL A 40 6.66 -2.20 16.56
N LYS A 41 6.69 -1.00 17.14
CA LYS A 41 6.75 -0.79 18.60
C LYS A 41 5.53 -1.35 19.34
N GLU A 42 4.34 -1.14 18.78
CA GLU A 42 3.08 -1.56 19.41
C GLU A 42 2.73 -3.02 19.08
N ARG A 43 3.41 -3.63 18.10
CA ARG A 43 3.14 -4.96 17.54
C ARG A 43 1.69 -5.13 17.10
N GLN A 44 1.10 -4.06 16.58
CA GLN A 44 -0.31 -4.00 16.23
C GLN A 44 -0.49 -3.59 14.78
N TRP A 45 -1.54 -4.17 14.17
CA TRP A 45 -2.02 -3.80 12.85
C TRP A 45 -3.05 -2.69 12.97
N ARG A 46 -2.94 -1.72 12.05
CA ARG A 46 -3.89 -0.62 11.87
C ARG A 46 -4.31 -0.57 10.40
N LYS A 47 -5.62 -0.45 10.15
CA LYS A 47 -6.12 -0.13 8.82
C LYS A 47 -5.87 1.34 8.53
N ARG A 48 -5.44 1.65 7.30
CA ARG A 48 -5.27 3.01 6.81
C ARG A 48 -6.30 3.28 5.71
N ALA A 49 -6.38 4.53 5.25
CA ALA A 49 -7.24 4.88 4.14
C ALA A 49 -6.88 4.02 2.91
N PRO A 50 -7.86 3.50 2.17
CA PRO A 50 -7.60 2.64 1.02
C PRO A 50 -7.00 3.45 -0.14
N LEU A 51 -6.32 2.75 -1.05
CA LEU A 51 -5.99 3.30 -2.36
C LEU A 51 -7.28 3.67 -3.12
N THR A 52 -7.17 4.66 -3.99
CA THR A 52 -8.25 5.05 -4.91
C THR A 52 -8.51 3.93 -5.92
N VAL A 53 -7.42 3.38 -6.48
CA VAL A 53 -7.44 2.30 -7.48
C VAL A 53 -6.79 1.06 -6.88
N ARG A 54 -7.40 -0.11 -7.12
CA ARG A 54 -6.85 -1.38 -6.64
C ARG A 54 -5.60 -1.77 -7.45
N ARG A 55 -4.62 -2.38 -6.79
CA ARG A 55 -3.33 -2.71 -7.42
C ARG A 55 -2.74 -3.99 -6.83
N GLU A 56 -2.25 -4.87 -7.68
CA GLU A 56 -1.24 -5.88 -7.36
C GLU A 56 -0.05 -5.76 -8.31
N SER A 57 1.03 -6.49 -8.03
CA SER A 57 2.26 -6.47 -8.86
C SER A 57 2.79 -5.05 -9.12
N HIS A 58 2.56 -4.14 -8.18
CA HIS A 58 2.95 -2.73 -8.27
C HIS A 58 4.30 -2.49 -7.59
N ALA A 59 4.96 -1.41 -7.97
CA ALA A 59 6.09 -0.87 -7.22
C ALA A 59 5.59 0.15 -6.19
N ALA A 60 6.29 0.31 -5.09
CA ALA A 60 6.04 1.42 -4.19
C ALA A 60 7.34 1.90 -3.52
N ALA A 61 7.37 3.16 -3.11
CA ALA A 61 8.56 3.82 -2.59
C ALA A 61 8.23 4.83 -1.49
N VAL A 62 9.15 4.97 -0.54
CA VAL A 62 9.10 6.00 0.50
C VAL A 62 9.74 7.27 -0.02
N ILE A 63 9.04 8.38 0.14
CA ILE A 63 9.55 9.72 -0.19
C ILE A 63 9.58 10.52 1.12
N LYS A 64 10.77 10.89 1.56
CA LYS A 64 10.95 11.80 2.70
C LYS A 64 11.06 13.22 2.18
N LEU A 65 10.07 14.04 2.50
CA LEU A 65 10.10 15.48 2.25
C LEU A 65 10.64 16.19 3.48
N GLY A 66 11.21 17.38 3.30
CA GLY A 66 11.65 18.22 4.43
C GLY A 66 10.51 18.45 5.44
N GLY A 67 10.87 18.77 6.70
CA GLY A 67 9.86 19.11 7.72
C GLY A 67 9.01 17.92 8.21
N GLN A 68 9.60 16.73 8.34
CA GLN A 68 8.98 15.50 8.85
C GLN A 68 7.89 14.86 7.98
N LYS A 69 7.55 15.47 6.83
CA LYS A 69 6.55 14.91 5.93
C LYS A 69 7.10 13.68 5.22
N THR A 70 6.39 12.57 5.33
CA THR A 70 6.74 11.32 4.63
C THR A 70 5.57 10.91 3.75
N LEU A 71 5.87 10.57 2.51
CA LEU A 71 4.89 10.09 1.54
C LEU A 71 5.24 8.67 1.12
N LEU A 72 4.23 7.94 0.68
CA LEU A 72 4.33 6.62 0.10
C LEU A 72 3.79 6.70 -1.33
N GLY A 73 4.69 6.63 -2.31
CA GLY A 73 4.32 6.55 -3.72
C GLY A 73 4.05 5.10 -4.11
N VAL A 74 2.98 4.87 -4.86
CA VAL A 74 2.56 3.55 -5.36
C VAL A 74 2.40 3.67 -6.88
N PHE A 75 3.10 2.83 -7.64
CA PHE A 75 3.30 3.01 -9.08
C PHE A 75 2.92 1.76 -9.86
N GLY A 76 2.12 1.97 -10.91
CA GLY A 76 1.72 0.93 -11.84
C GLY A 76 0.98 -0.22 -11.15
N GLY A 77 1.30 -1.44 -11.57
CA GLY A 77 0.59 -2.65 -11.19
C GLY A 77 -0.61 -2.91 -12.09
N GLU A 78 -1.41 -3.87 -11.67
CA GLU A 78 -2.54 -4.36 -12.44
C GLU A 78 -3.66 -4.84 -11.50
N PHE A 79 -4.83 -5.08 -12.09
CA PHE A 79 -5.94 -5.75 -11.45
C PHE A 79 -6.85 -6.39 -12.50
N GLU A 80 -7.69 -7.32 -12.07
CA GLU A 80 -8.66 -8.01 -12.93
C GLU A 80 -10.10 -7.68 -12.54
N GLU A 81 -10.94 -7.31 -13.51
CA GLU A 81 -12.38 -7.09 -13.33
C GLU A 81 -13.14 -7.88 -14.38
N GLU A 82 -14.01 -8.79 -13.96
CA GLU A 82 -14.88 -9.54 -14.89
C GLU A 82 -14.06 -10.16 -16.04
N ASP A 83 -12.98 -10.88 -15.69
CA ASP A 83 -12.02 -11.52 -16.59
C ASP A 83 -11.22 -10.54 -17.50
N ASN A 84 -11.29 -9.24 -17.25
CA ASN A 84 -10.51 -8.22 -17.95
C ASN A 84 -9.35 -7.68 -17.10
N TRP A 85 -8.14 -7.84 -17.63
CA TRP A 85 -6.92 -7.34 -17.01
C TRP A 85 -6.67 -5.88 -17.36
N THR A 86 -6.59 -5.04 -16.34
CA THR A 86 -6.21 -3.63 -16.48
C THR A 86 -4.78 -3.42 -15.98
N LYS A 87 -3.90 -3.02 -16.89
CA LYS A 87 -2.54 -2.55 -16.56
C LYS A 87 -2.58 -1.06 -16.25
N LEU A 88 -2.00 -0.67 -15.14
CA LEU A 88 -2.01 0.72 -14.69
C LEU A 88 -0.76 1.46 -15.15
N CYS A 89 -0.97 2.57 -15.85
CA CYS A 89 0.06 3.57 -16.16
C CYS A 89 -0.02 4.78 -15.20
N SER A 90 -0.66 4.61 -14.04
CA SER A 90 -0.88 5.66 -13.05
C SER A 90 -0.11 5.42 -11.76
N CYS A 91 0.06 6.47 -10.97
CA CYS A 91 0.59 6.40 -9.62
C CYS A 91 -0.36 7.04 -8.61
N GLU A 92 -0.22 6.66 -7.35
CA GLU A 92 -0.93 7.23 -6.21
C GLU A 92 0.08 7.61 -5.12
N VAL A 93 -0.16 8.74 -4.45
CA VAL A 93 0.74 9.22 -3.40
C VAL A 93 -0.05 9.33 -2.10
N TYR A 94 0.39 8.57 -1.11
CA TYR A 94 -0.24 8.46 0.19
C TYR A 94 0.57 9.24 1.24
N ASP A 95 -0.06 10.18 1.94
CA ASP A 95 0.58 10.89 3.06
C ASP A 95 0.50 10.05 4.34
N VAL A 96 1.63 9.47 4.76
CA VAL A 96 1.64 8.54 5.90
C VAL A 96 1.40 9.24 7.24
N THR A 97 1.54 10.56 7.28
CA THR A 97 1.27 11.38 8.47
C THR A 97 -0.22 11.65 8.66
N ARG A 98 -1.02 11.51 7.59
CA ARG A 98 -2.47 11.77 7.60
C ARG A 98 -3.24 10.45 7.59
N ASP A 99 -4.33 10.41 8.34
CA ASP A 99 -5.21 9.25 8.46
C ASP A 99 -6.52 9.40 7.67
N ARG A 100 -6.51 10.24 6.64
CA ARG A 100 -7.70 10.58 5.83
C ARG A 100 -7.69 9.82 4.52
#